data_AF-A0A6N1AC60-F1
#
_entry.id   AF-A0A6N1AC60-F1
#
_cell.length_a   1.000
_cell.length_b   1.000
_cell.length_c   1.000
_cell.angle_alpha   90.00
_cell.angle_beta   90.00
_cell.angle_gamma   90.00
#
_symmetry.space_group_name_H-M   'P 1'
#
loop_
_entity.id
_entity.type
_entity.pdbx_description
1 polymer ?
#
loop_
_entity_poly.entity_id
_entity_poly.type
_entity_poly.pdbx_seq_one_letter_code
_entity_poly.pdbx_strand_id
1 'polypeptide(L)'
;MTRFALSVPMAALLLSGILASPAGAEPMKGRYELRCQDPQTRQWSVAGQVTDPEIVDLPASGGQAGKKPGGREVRGTGTDGKPVVLPMPSDRTCMLSAR
;
A
#
# COMPACT_ATOMS: atom_id res chain seq x y z
N MET A 1 -62.36 27.75 10.98
CA MET A 1 -61.42 28.90 11.03
C MET A 1 -60.61 28.69 12.30
N THR A 2 -59.32 28.37 12.30
CA THR A 2 -58.18 29.23 11.93
C THR A 2 -56.91 28.39 11.72
N ARG A 3 -56.05 28.86 10.81
CA ARG A 3 -54.71 28.36 10.44
C ARG A 3 -53.60 28.94 11.34
N PHE A 4 -52.36 28.45 11.12
CA PHE A 4 -51.02 28.95 11.52
C PHE A 4 -50.46 28.35 12.83
N ALA A 5 -49.18 27.96 12.98
CA ALA A 5 -47.97 27.96 12.14
C ALA A 5 -46.88 27.10 12.83
N LEU A 6 -45.68 27.05 12.21
CA LEU A 6 -44.36 26.56 12.69
C LEU A 6 -44.06 25.09 12.32
N SER A 7 -43.30 24.72 11.28
CA SER A 7 -42.04 25.18 10.67
C SER A 7 -40.74 24.84 11.45
N VAL A 8 -40.10 23.74 11.01
CA VAL A 8 -38.63 23.49 10.85
C VAL A 8 -37.84 23.19 12.16
N PRO A 9 -36.74 22.38 12.20
CA PRO A 9 -35.91 21.74 11.14
C PRO A 9 -35.80 20.19 11.26
N MET A 10 -35.64 19.43 10.17
CA MET A 10 -34.38 19.16 9.45
C MET A 10 -33.25 18.67 10.37
N ALA A 11 -33.32 17.41 10.80
CA ALA A 11 -32.27 16.75 11.54
C ALA A 11 -32.00 15.36 10.94
N ALA A 12 -30.74 15.17 10.52
CA ALA A 12 -30.04 13.91 10.33
C ALA A 12 -30.60 13.01 9.20
N LEU A 13 -29.80 12.57 8.23
CA LEU A 13 -28.61 11.78 8.46
C LEU A 13 -27.60 11.97 7.31
N LEU A 14 -26.42 12.37 7.75
CA LEU A 14 -25.12 12.23 7.12
C LEU A 14 -25.00 10.90 6.35
N LEU A 15 -25.26 10.91 5.04
CA LEU A 15 -24.78 9.86 4.15
C LEU A 15 -23.29 10.10 3.92
N SER A 16 -22.53 9.60 4.89
CA SER A 16 -21.09 9.61 4.93
C SER A 16 -20.56 8.95 3.66
N GLY A 17 -19.97 9.76 2.78
CA GLY A 17 -19.23 9.30 1.63
C GLY A 17 -18.07 8.43 2.10
N ILE A 18 -18.18 7.13 1.91
CA ILE A 18 -17.04 6.23 1.97
C ILE A 18 -16.47 6.20 0.55
N LEU A 19 -15.76 7.26 0.18
CA LEU A 19 -14.74 7.18 -0.85
C LEU A 19 -13.65 6.28 -0.26
N ALA A 20 -13.75 4.99 -0.53
CA ALA A 20 -12.62 4.08 -0.43
C ALA A 20 -11.61 4.51 -1.49
N SER A 21 -10.83 5.55 -1.20
CA SER A 21 -9.59 5.78 -1.91
C SER A 21 -8.75 4.53 -1.69
N PRO A 22 -8.30 3.82 -2.73
CA PRO A 22 -7.17 2.94 -2.54
C PRO A 22 -6.07 3.83 -1.95
N ALA A 23 -5.48 3.41 -0.84
CA ALA A 23 -4.24 4.00 -0.36
C ALA A 23 -3.15 3.63 -1.38
N GLY A 24 -3.24 4.22 -2.58
CA GLY A 24 -2.13 4.34 -3.51
C GLY A 24 -1.14 5.22 -2.78
N ALA A 25 -0.18 4.57 -2.14
CA ALA A 25 0.88 5.24 -1.43
C ALA A 25 1.50 6.26 -2.38
N GLU A 26 1.42 7.53 -2.02
CA GLU A 26 2.10 8.59 -2.76
C GLU A 26 3.58 8.18 -2.91
N PRO A 27 4.17 8.31 -4.11
CA PRO A 27 5.55 7.89 -4.33
C PRO A 27 6.45 8.58 -3.31
N MET A 28 7.06 7.77 -2.44
CA MET A 28 7.90 8.29 -1.37
C MET A 28 9.15 8.89 -2.00
N LYS A 29 9.30 10.22 -1.99
CA LYS A 29 10.42 10.87 -2.67
C LYS A 29 11.76 10.50 -2.01
N GLY A 30 12.72 10.09 -2.83
CA GLY A 30 14.10 9.84 -2.39
C GLY A 30 14.54 8.40 -2.47
N ARG A 31 15.71 8.10 -1.89
CA ARG A 31 16.34 6.78 -1.96
C ARG A 31 15.95 5.94 -0.74
N TYR A 32 15.49 4.73 -1.02
CA TYR A 32 15.06 3.78 -0.02
C TYR A 32 15.75 2.43 -0.20
N GLU A 33 15.81 1.70 0.90
CA GLU A 33 16.27 0.33 0.95
C GLU A 33 15.14 -0.57 1.44
N LEU A 34 14.80 -1.58 0.64
CA LEU A 34 13.90 -2.63 1.05
C LEU A 34 14.68 -3.63 1.91
N ARG A 35 14.30 -3.74 3.18
CA ARG A 35 14.86 -4.69 4.12
C ARG A 35 13.79 -5.68 4.51
N CYS A 36 14.12 -6.97 4.49
CA CYS A 36 13.22 -8.02 4.95
C CYS A 36 13.87 -8.80 6.07
N GLN A 37 13.11 -9.01 7.14
CA GLN A 37 13.55 -9.81 8.27
C GLN A 37 13.41 -11.29 7.92
N ASP A 38 14.49 -12.04 8.12
CA ASP A 38 14.48 -13.49 7.99
C ASP A 38 13.67 -14.12 9.15
N PRO A 39 12.66 -14.95 8.87
CA PRO A 39 11.80 -15.49 9.93
C PRO A 39 12.50 -16.51 10.83
N GLN A 40 13.58 -17.14 10.37
CA GLN A 40 14.30 -18.16 11.16
C GLN A 40 15.32 -17.53 12.12
N THR A 41 16.13 -16.61 11.60
CA THR A 41 17.24 -15.97 12.31
C THR A 41 16.86 -14.63 12.94
N ARG A 42 15.69 -14.08 12.59
CA ARG A 42 15.21 -12.74 12.98
C ARG A 42 16.14 -11.59 12.55
N GLN A 43 17.07 -11.83 11.64
CA GLN A 43 17.99 -10.82 11.15
C GLN A 43 17.38 -10.03 9.99
N TRP A 44 17.68 -8.75 9.91
CA TRP A 44 17.27 -7.90 8.79
C TRP A 44 18.27 -8.00 7.64
N SER A 45 17.82 -8.43 6.46
CA SER A 45 18.63 -8.49 5.24
C SER A 45 18.14 -7.48 4.21
N VAL A 46 19.07 -6.91 3.45
CA VAL A 46 18.76 -5.98 2.37
C VAL A 46 18.33 -6.76 1.13
N ALA A 47 17.09 -6.54 0.68
CA ALA A 47 16.56 -7.12 -0.55
C ALA A 47 16.93 -6.28 -1.78
N GLY A 48 17.05 -4.96 -1.62
CA GLY A 48 17.48 -4.07 -2.70
C GLY A 48 17.32 -2.59 -2.37
N GLN A 49 17.86 -1.73 -3.23
CA GLN A 49 17.69 -0.27 -3.16
C GLN A 49 16.83 0.21 -4.32
N VAL A 50 15.96 1.18 -4.02
CA VAL A 50 14.99 1.73 -4.95
C VAL A 50 14.80 3.21 -4.64
N THR A 51 14.68 4.01 -5.69
CA THR A 51 14.38 5.43 -5.63
C THR A 51 12.93 5.62 -6.01
N ASP A 52 12.25 6.54 -5.31
CA ASP A 52 10.84 6.83 -5.49
C ASP A 52 9.95 5.55 -5.44
N PRO A 53 10.06 4.74 -4.37
CA PRO A 53 9.36 3.47 -4.29
C PRO A 53 7.83 3.64 -4.29
N GLU A 54 7.18 2.79 -5.05
CA GLU A 54 5.74 2.57 -5.06
C GLU A 54 5.46 1.12 -4.63
N ILE A 55 4.60 0.94 -3.62
CA ILE A 55 4.19 -0.39 -3.17
C ILE A 55 2.92 -0.79 -3.93
N VAL A 56 2.99 -1.90 -4.66
CA VAL A 56 1.88 -2.44 -5.46
C VAL A 56 1.45 -3.78 -4.88
N ASP A 57 0.19 -3.91 -4.50
CA ASP A 57 -0.42 -5.18 -4.11
C ASP A 57 -0.70 -6.04 -5.35
N LEU A 58 -0.15 -7.26 -5.38
CA LEU A 58 -0.49 -8.21 -6.43
C LEU A 58 -1.79 -8.92 -6.07
N PRO A 59 -2.72 -9.08 -7.03
CA PRO A 59 -3.92 -9.87 -6.81
C PRO A 59 -3.51 -11.30 -6.43
N ALA A 60 -4.10 -11.84 -5.37
CA ALA A 60 -3.97 -13.25 -5.04
C ALA A 60 -4.53 -14.05 -6.23
N SER A 61 -3.64 -14.54 -7.08
CA SER A 61 -4.04 -15.30 -8.26
C SER A 61 -4.57 -16.64 -7.78
N GLY A 62 -5.89 -16.71 -7.61
CA GLY A 62 -6.61 -17.94 -7.36
C GLY A 62 -6.35 -18.92 -8.50
N GLY A 63 -5.63 -20.00 -8.20
CA GLY A 63 -5.79 -21.27 -8.92
C GLY A 63 -5.00 -21.48 -10.21
N GLN A 64 -3.87 -20.82 -10.47
CA GLN A 64 -2.99 -21.22 -11.59
C GLN A 64 -1.56 -21.48 -11.13
N ALA A 65 -1.10 -22.70 -11.44
CA ALA A 65 0.18 -23.28 -11.11
C ALA A 65 1.34 -22.38 -11.57
N GLY A 66 1.95 -21.66 -10.62
CA GLY A 66 3.05 -20.75 -10.95
C GLY A 66 3.53 -19.87 -9.80
N LYS A 67 3.51 -20.39 -8.56
CA LYS A 67 4.42 -20.01 -7.46
C LYS A 67 4.74 -18.51 -7.25
N LYS A 68 3.76 -17.61 -7.28
CA LYS A 68 3.92 -16.29 -6.65
C LYS A 68 2.90 -16.19 -5.51
N PRO A 69 3.32 -16.42 -4.23
CA PRO A 69 2.41 -16.22 -3.12
C PRO A 69 1.88 -14.79 -3.19
N GLY A 70 0.56 -14.61 -2.99
CA GLY A 70 -0.05 -13.28 -2.95
C GLY A 70 0.80 -12.37 -2.05
N GLY A 71 1.30 -11.29 -2.62
CA GLY A 71 2.32 -10.46 -2.01
C GLY A 71 2.40 -9.10 -2.65
N ARG A 72 3.23 -8.23 -2.07
CA ARG A 72 3.43 -6.87 -2.58
C ARG A 72 4.70 -6.84 -3.42
N GLU A 73 4.77 -5.87 -4.31
CA GLU A 73 5.99 -5.50 -5.02
C GLU A 73 6.34 -4.06 -4.68
N VAL A 74 7.63 -3.76 -4.63
CA VAL A 74 8.11 -2.39 -4.61
C VAL A 74 8.68 -2.07 -5.97
N ARG A 75 8.08 -1.10 -6.66
CA ARG A 75 8.51 -0.60 -7.96
C ARG A 75 9.21 0.74 -7.77
N GLY A 76 10.16 1.04 -8.62
CA GLY A 76 10.80 2.35 -8.66
C GLY A 76 12.05 2.31 -9.52
N THR A 77 13.01 3.18 -9.21
CA THR A 77 14.24 3.31 -9.98
C THR A 77 15.43 2.77 -9.21
N GLY A 78 16.15 1.82 -9.81
CA GLY A 78 17.38 1.25 -9.26
C GLY A 78 18.51 2.27 -9.16
N THR A 79 19.61 1.87 -8.53
CA THR A 79 20.80 2.73 -8.37
C THR A 79 21.50 3.03 -9.69
N ASP A 80 21.21 2.25 -10.73
CA ASP A 80 21.67 2.39 -12.11
C ASP A 80 20.74 3.26 -12.97
N GLY A 81 19.69 3.84 -12.39
CA GLY A 81 18.72 4.67 -13.09
C GLY A 81 17.68 3.89 -13.89
N LYS A 82 17.67 2.56 -13.82
CA LYS A 82 16.72 1.72 -14.56
C LYS A 82 15.50 1.35 -13.70
N PRO A 83 14.34 1.07 -14.31
CA PRO A 83 13.21 0.53 -13.58
C PRO A 83 13.57 -0.79 -12.88
N VAL A 84 13.23 -0.91 -11.60
CA VAL A 84 13.44 -2.12 -10.79
C VAL A 84 12.14 -2.49 -10.08
N VAL A 85 11.91 -3.80 -9.94
CA VAL A 85 10.81 -4.36 -9.16
C VAL A 85 11.40 -5.30 -8.13
N LEU A 86 11.24 -4.97 -6.86
CA LEU A 86 11.69 -5.77 -5.73
C LEU A 86 10.49 -6.54 -5.14
N PRO A 87 10.62 -7.86 -4.93
CA PRO A 87 9.56 -8.62 -4.27
C PRO A 87 9.46 -8.22 -2.79
N MET A 88 8.24 -8.04 -2.31
CA MET A 88 7.92 -7.88 -0.89
C MET A 88 7.08 -9.10 -0.45
N PRO A 89 7.73 -10.21 -0.04
CA PRO A 89 7.05 -11.46 0.23
C PRO A 89 6.17 -11.34 1.48
N SER A 90 4.98 -11.94 1.44
CA SER A 90 4.06 -11.95 2.59
C SER A 90 4.48 -12.91 3.70
N ASP A 91 5.39 -13.86 3.42
CA ASP A 91 5.93 -14.81 4.42
C ASP A 91 6.89 -14.16 5.42
N ARG A 92 7.28 -12.90 5.21
CA ARG A 92 8.28 -12.21 6.02
C ARG A 92 7.92 -10.74 6.25
N THR A 93 8.46 -10.18 7.33
CA THR A 93 8.29 -8.76 7.62
C THR A 93 9.28 -7.95 6.78
N CYS A 94 8.78 -7.11 5.87
CA CYS A 94 9.60 -6.20 5.09
C CYS A 94 9.28 -4.74 5.41
N MET A 95 10.31 -3.90 5.36
CA MET A 95 10.25 -2.47 5.66
C MET A 95 11.11 -1.69 4.66
N LEU A 96 10.61 -0.54 4.19
CA LEU A 96 11.39 0.44 3.45
C LEU A 96 12.06 1.38 4.44
N SER A 97 13.39 1.50 4.36
CA SER A 97 14.19 2.44 5.16
C SER A 97 14.76 3.52 4.26
N ALA A 98 14.60 4.79 4.60
CA ALA A 98 15.27 5.88 3.89
C ALA A 98 16.79 5.76 4.05
N ARG A 99 17.54 6.10 2.98
CA ARG A 99 19.00 6.11 2.96
C ARG A 99 19.55 7.53 2.86
#